data_AF-A0A9E3DGK2-F1
#
_entry.id   AF-A0A9E3DGK2-F1
#
_cell.length_a   1.000
_cell.length_b   1.000
_cell.length_c   1.000
_cell.angle_alpha   90.00
_cell.angle_beta   90.00
_cell.angle_gamma   90.00
#
_symmetry.space_group_name_H-M   'P 1'
#
loop_
_entity.id
_entity.type
_entity.pdbx_description
1 polymer ?
#
loop_
_entity_poly.entity_id
_entity_poly.type
_entity_poly.pdbx_seq_one_letter_code
_entity_poly.pdbx_strand_id
1 'polypeptide(L)'
;DAHLFERLHSAINPDDNAILYSTSGATGEPKLGLVSHRAVVFNMDHGPKVLPIREGDRALVFLPSAHIAQRVVMELLLIRCSCEAWFSEGLARMPNELKTVKPTFLLAPPRVWERVFASVNTEVKKKSALQQKIFHGAVGIGSEAAQLKQAGKPLPTWMRSALKVADKLVFSKIRARLGGHLVLAASGAAPLGKELAGFYASIGMPLIEGYGLTEGGVATLNPVTQPRFGSIGKPLPGVELKLAEDGELMLKSPANFSGYFNDPVSTAAVLRAGWLYTGDIAEIDSDGYVYITGRKKELIVSSNGKKIYPSKIETLFKTEPVINQVLLLGDKLPYVTALFTVNVANAETLKGMEEYKGRPASEVSVAAPVVQQIQKTVAKINKQLSSFEQIRKFRVLERDFSIESGELTPTMKVRRGKVIENYRDVVSELYMGKEESQ
;
A
#
# COMPACT_ATOMS: atom_id res chain seq x y z
N ASP A 1 -38.63 -28.35 -1.71
CA ASP A 1 -39.55 -27.44 -1.01
C ASP A 1 -39.66 -26.15 -1.82
N ALA A 2 -40.82 -25.89 -2.43
CA ALA A 2 -41.04 -24.76 -3.33
C ALA A 2 -41.05 -23.39 -2.61
N HIS A 3 -41.24 -23.39 -1.28
CA HIS A 3 -41.25 -22.17 -0.46
C HIS A 3 -39.94 -21.99 0.32
N LEU A 4 -38.90 -22.79 0.02
CA LEU A 4 -37.64 -22.74 0.75
C LEU A 4 -36.99 -21.35 0.69
N PHE A 5 -36.97 -20.71 -0.49
CA PHE A 5 -36.40 -19.37 -0.65
C PHE A 5 -37.16 -18.32 0.17
N GLU A 6 -38.49 -18.26 0.03
CA GLU A 6 -39.35 -17.34 0.77
C GLU A 6 -39.18 -17.50 2.28
N ARG A 7 -39.15 -18.75 2.77
CA ARG A 7 -38.96 -19.03 4.20
C ARG A 7 -37.59 -18.59 4.68
N LEU A 8 -36.51 -18.93 3.96
CA LEU A 8 -35.15 -18.50 4.31
C LEU A 8 -35.04 -16.97 4.28
N HIS A 9 -35.58 -16.32 3.26
CA HIS A 9 -35.57 -14.86 3.12
C HIS A 9 -36.33 -14.17 4.26
N SER A 10 -37.53 -14.67 4.62
CA SER A 10 -38.33 -14.13 5.72
C SER A 10 -37.70 -14.29 7.11
N ALA A 11 -36.76 -15.22 7.25
CA ALA A 11 -36.09 -15.52 8.52
C ALA A 11 -34.78 -14.73 8.71
N ILE A 12 -34.31 -14.00 7.69
CA ILE A 12 -33.05 -13.25 7.72
C ILE A 12 -33.32 -11.77 7.99
N ASN A 13 -32.60 -11.22 8.97
CA ASN A 13 -32.54 -9.79 9.24
C ASN A 13 -31.26 -9.17 8.65
N PRO A 14 -31.27 -7.87 8.28
CA PRO A 14 -30.07 -7.19 7.80
C PRO A 14 -28.87 -7.25 8.75
N ASP A 15 -29.12 -7.44 10.05
CA ASP A 15 -28.09 -7.46 11.08
C ASP A 15 -27.53 -8.86 11.34
N ASP A 16 -28.09 -9.89 10.70
CA ASP A 16 -27.55 -11.24 10.73
C ASP A 16 -26.20 -11.30 10.00
N ASN A 17 -25.31 -12.15 10.51
CA ASN A 17 -23.96 -12.31 9.97
C ASN A 17 -24.00 -13.03 8.61
N ALA A 18 -23.47 -12.38 7.58
CA ALA A 18 -23.44 -12.88 6.21
C ALA A 18 -22.10 -13.55 5.85
N ILE A 19 -20.99 -13.00 6.33
CA ILE A 19 -19.64 -13.45 5.97
C ILE A 19 -18.74 -13.49 7.19
N LEU A 20 -17.96 -14.56 7.31
CA LEU A 20 -16.90 -14.73 8.30
C LEU A 20 -15.54 -14.54 7.61
N TYR A 21 -14.85 -13.45 7.93
CA TYR A 21 -13.54 -13.17 7.36
C TYR A 21 -12.41 -13.53 8.32
N SER A 22 -11.46 -14.32 7.86
CA SER A 22 -10.23 -14.56 8.61
C SER A 22 -9.27 -13.37 8.48
N THR A 23 -8.80 -12.87 9.61
CA THR A 23 -7.84 -11.77 9.70
C THR A 23 -6.59 -12.25 10.41
N SER A 24 -5.44 -12.12 9.75
CA SER A 24 -4.15 -12.36 10.39
C SER A 24 -3.83 -11.15 11.27
N GLY A 25 -4.19 -11.21 12.55
CA GLY A 25 -3.78 -10.22 13.54
C GLY A 25 -2.26 -10.24 13.77
N ALA A 26 -1.71 -9.17 14.33
CA ALA A 26 -0.29 -9.06 14.67
C ALA A 26 0.23 -10.18 15.61
N THR A 27 -0.69 -10.92 16.26
CA THR A 27 -0.44 -11.97 17.24
C THR A 27 -0.25 -13.37 16.64
N GLY A 28 -0.43 -13.57 15.33
CA GLY A 28 -0.22 -14.85 14.66
C GLY A 28 -1.45 -15.77 14.60
N GLU A 29 -2.28 -15.78 15.65
CA GLU A 29 -3.58 -16.47 15.63
C GLU A 29 -4.62 -15.71 14.76
N PRO A 30 -5.27 -16.38 13.79
CA PRO A 30 -6.27 -15.74 12.95
C PRO A 30 -7.53 -15.43 13.75
N LYS A 31 -7.98 -14.17 13.70
CA LYS A 31 -9.27 -13.76 14.27
C LYS A 31 -10.31 -13.73 13.17
N LEU A 32 -11.51 -14.20 13.48
CA LEU A 32 -12.58 -14.31 12.49
C LEU A 32 -13.59 -13.16 12.70
N GLY A 33 -13.59 -12.18 11.80
CA GLY A 33 -14.50 -11.02 11.84
C GLY A 33 -15.87 -11.37 11.25
N LEU A 34 -16.93 -11.10 12.03
CA LEU A 34 -18.32 -11.32 11.65
C LEU A 34 -18.88 -10.10 10.93
N VAL A 35 -19.17 -10.21 9.63
CA VAL A 35 -19.71 -9.11 8.83
C VAL A 35 -21.16 -9.40 8.48
N SER A 36 -22.06 -8.45 8.79
CA SER A 36 -23.51 -8.56 8.56
C SER A 36 -23.93 -8.29 7.12
N HIS A 37 -25.15 -8.69 6.75
CA HIS A 37 -25.75 -8.33 5.46
C HIS A 37 -25.76 -6.81 5.24
N ARG A 38 -26.16 -6.05 6.27
CA ARG A 38 -26.17 -4.58 6.27
C ARG A 38 -24.80 -4.01 5.95
N ALA A 39 -23.73 -4.54 6.56
CA ALA A 39 -22.37 -4.06 6.32
C ALA A 39 -21.93 -4.27 4.87
N VAL A 40 -22.20 -5.45 4.30
CA VAL A 40 -21.88 -5.78 2.90
C VAL A 40 -22.65 -4.85 1.94
N VAL A 41 -23.97 -4.75 2.12
CA VAL A 41 -24.84 -3.93 1.26
C VAL A 41 -24.48 -2.44 1.36
N PHE A 42 -24.15 -1.96 2.55
CA PHE A 42 -23.70 -0.58 2.74
C PHE A 42 -22.49 -0.26 1.85
N ASN A 43 -21.45 -1.11 1.82
CA ASN A 43 -20.30 -0.86 0.96
C ASN A 43 -20.65 -0.94 -0.54
N MET A 44 -21.52 -1.87 -0.94
CA MET A 44 -21.97 -2.02 -2.33
C MET A 44 -22.74 -0.79 -2.82
N ASP A 45 -23.66 -0.25 -2.02
CA ASP A 45 -24.51 0.89 -2.43
C ASP A 45 -23.77 2.24 -2.40
N HIS A 46 -22.62 2.33 -1.72
CA HIS A 46 -21.80 3.55 -1.70
C HIS A 46 -20.80 3.62 -2.85
N GLY A 47 -20.33 2.48 -3.38
CA GLY A 47 -19.41 2.44 -4.52
C GLY A 47 -19.86 3.30 -5.72
N PRO A 48 -21.08 3.14 -6.25
CA PRO A 48 -21.57 3.90 -7.41
C PRO A 48 -21.69 5.40 -7.17
N LYS A 49 -21.80 5.83 -5.90
CA LYS A 49 -21.92 7.26 -5.56
C LYS A 49 -20.59 8.01 -5.65
N VAL A 50 -19.47 7.29 -5.56
CA VAL A 50 -18.12 7.88 -5.47
C VAL A 50 -17.18 7.41 -6.59
N LEU A 51 -17.53 6.33 -7.30
CA LEU A 51 -16.76 5.79 -8.41
C LEU A 51 -17.48 6.00 -9.74
N PRO A 52 -16.76 6.31 -10.82
CA PRO A 52 -17.32 6.44 -12.17
C PRO A 52 -17.58 5.06 -12.82
N ILE A 53 -18.19 4.12 -12.09
CA ILE A 53 -18.53 2.78 -12.60
C ILE A 53 -19.78 2.87 -13.45
N ARG A 54 -19.77 2.19 -14.59
CA ARG A 54 -20.88 2.12 -15.55
C ARG A 54 -21.27 0.67 -15.81
N GLU A 55 -22.53 0.47 -16.20
CA GLU A 55 -22.98 -0.81 -16.72
C GLU A 55 -22.09 -1.26 -17.89
N GLY A 56 -21.72 -2.55 -17.90
CA GLY A 56 -20.81 -3.12 -18.89
C GLY A 56 -19.33 -2.80 -18.67
N ASP A 57 -18.95 -2.07 -17.61
CA ASP A 57 -17.54 -1.98 -17.22
C ASP A 57 -16.98 -3.36 -16.91
N ARG A 58 -15.66 -3.53 -17.15
CA ARG A 58 -14.98 -4.81 -17.00
C ARG A 58 -13.81 -4.66 -16.06
N ALA A 59 -13.70 -5.58 -15.12
CA ALA A 59 -12.57 -5.66 -14.22
C ALA A 59 -11.83 -6.98 -14.36
N LEU A 60 -10.50 -6.92 -14.31
CA LEU A 60 -9.68 -8.11 -14.09
C LEU A 60 -9.49 -8.28 -12.58
N VAL A 61 -9.92 -9.42 -12.04
CA VAL A 61 -9.92 -9.70 -10.61
C VAL A 61 -8.98 -10.87 -10.32
N PHE A 62 -8.14 -10.75 -9.30
CA PHE A 62 -7.04 -11.70 -9.06
C PHE A 62 -6.71 -11.89 -7.58
N LEU A 63 -7.35 -11.14 -6.68
CA LEU A 63 -7.18 -11.35 -5.24
C LEU A 63 -8.02 -12.57 -4.83
N PRO A 64 -7.67 -13.29 -3.76
CA PRO A 64 -8.50 -14.39 -3.26
C PRO A 64 -9.87 -13.89 -2.80
N SER A 65 -10.96 -14.59 -3.14
CA SER A 65 -12.33 -14.23 -2.70
C SER A 65 -12.53 -14.29 -1.19
N ALA A 66 -11.58 -14.88 -0.45
CA ALA A 66 -11.53 -14.82 1.01
C ALA A 66 -11.13 -13.42 1.54
N HIS A 67 -10.54 -12.57 0.71
CA HIS A 67 -10.17 -11.21 1.07
C HIS A 67 -11.35 -10.25 0.85
N ILE A 68 -11.67 -9.42 1.84
CA ILE A 68 -12.84 -8.51 1.79
C ILE A 68 -12.84 -7.59 0.56
N ALA A 69 -11.69 -7.02 0.19
CA ALA A 69 -11.60 -6.17 -1.01
C ALA A 69 -11.98 -6.92 -2.30
N GLN A 70 -11.59 -8.19 -2.43
CA GLN A 70 -12.00 -9.00 -3.57
C GLN A 70 -13.51 -9.24 -3.53
N ARG A 71 -14.02 -9.76 -2.41
CA ARG A 71 -15.42 -10.14 -2.29
C ARG A 71 -16.37 -8.95 -2.42
N VAL A 72 -16.11 -7.87 -1.70
CA VAL A 72 -17.04 -6.74 -1.64
C VAL A 72 -16.87 -5.80 -2.83
N VAL A 73 -15.62 -5.44 -3.20
CA VAL A 73 -15.36 -4.42 -4.23
C VAL A 73 -15.23 -5.01 -5.63
N MET A 74 -14.58 -6.17 -5.77
CA MET A 74 -14.29 -6.75 -7.08
C MET A 74 -15.29 -7.82 -7.52
N GLU A 75 -16.15 -8.31 -6.64
CA GLU A 75 -17.19 -9.28 -6.98
C GLU A 75 -18.58 -8.66 -6.79
N LEU A 76 -18.99 -8.42 -5.54
CA LEU A 76 -20.36 -8.02 -5.23
C LEU A 76 -20.71 -6.61 -5.76
N LEU A 77 -19.83 -5.62 -5.59
CA LEU A 77 -20.05 -4.29 -6.16
C LEU A 77 -20.13 -4.32 -7.70
N LEU A 78 -19.33 -5.14 -8.37
CA LEU A 78 -19.39 -5.26 -9.83
C LEU A 78 -20.71 -5.88 -10.28
N ILE A 79 -21.17 -6.94 -9.60
CA ILE A 79 -22.49 -7.53 -9.83
C ILE A 79 -23.59 -6.49 -9.61
N ARG A 80 -23.51 -5.71 -8.52
CA ARG A 80 -24.47 -4.63 -8.19
C ARG A 80 -24.57 -3.55 -9.27
N CYS A 81 -23.48 -3.33 -10.00
CA CYS A 81 -23.35 -2.33 -11.07
C CYS A 81 -23.56 -2.91 -12.48
N SER A 82 -23.89 -4.19 -12.62
CA SER A 82 -23.97 -4.88 -13.92
C SER A 82 -22.65 -4.80 -14.70
N CYS A 83 -21.54 -4.99 -13.99
CA CYS A 83 -20.19 -5.04 -14.53
C CYS A 83 -19.68 -6.48 -14.61
N GLU A 84 -18.70 -6.72 -15.47
CA GLU A 84 -18.07 -8.03 -15.66
C GLU A 84 -16.84 -8.19 -14.75
N ALA A 85 -16.81 -9.27 -13.96
CA ALA A 85 -15.64 -9.69 -13.20
C ALA A 85 -14.91 -10.83 -13.92
N TRP A 86 -13.74 -10.55 -14.49
CA TRP A 86 -12.89 -11.53 -15.17
C TRP A 86 -11.84 -12.09 -14.20
N PHE A 87 -11.96 -13.36 -13.83
CA PHE A 87 -11.02 -14.00 -12.91
C PHE A 87 -9.71 -14.34 -13.62
N SER A 88 -8.61 -13.79 -13.09
CA SER A 88 -7.26 -14.09 -13.53
C SER A 88 -6.85 -15.49 -13.11
N GLU A 89 -6.11 -16.18 -13.98
CA GLU A 89 -5.47 -17.46 -13.67
C GLU A 89 -4.15 -17.29 -12.89
N GLY A 90 -3.80 -16.05 -12.55
CA GLY A 90 -2.68 -15.70 -11.69
C GLY A 90 -1.74 -14.66 -12.29
N LEU A 91 -0.85 -14.15 -11.45
CA LEU A 91 0.05 -13.03 -11.77
C LEU A 91 0.95 -13.27 -13.00
N ALA A 92 1.24 -14.53 -13.34
CA ALA A 92 2.05 -14.89 -14.51
C ALA A 92 1.30 -14.69 -15.83
N ARG A 93 -0.02 -14.95 -15.86
CA ARG A 93 -0.86 -14.81 -17.06
C ARG A 93 -1.47 -13.41 -17.20
N MET A 94 -1.55 -12.66 -16.10
CA MET A 94 -2.07 -11.30 -16.03
C MET A 94 -1.64 -10.37 -17.18
N PRO A 95 -0.36 -10.33 -17.63
CA PRO A 95 0.03 -9.44 -18.73
C PRO A 95 -0.69 -9.74 -20.06
N ASN A 96 -1.04 -11.00 -20.32
CA ASN A 96 -1.81 -11.39 -21.51
C ASN A 96 -3.30 -11.16 -21.30
N GLU A 97 -3.81 -11.50 -20.11
CA GLU A 97 -5.22 -11.27 -19.74
C GLU A 97 -5.60 -9.79 -19.82
N LEU A 98 -4.74 -8.87 -19.35
CA LEU A 98 -4.95 -7.43 -19.45
C LEU A 98 -5.14 -6.96 -20.91
N LYS A 99 -4.44 -7.59 -21.87
CA LYS A 99 -4.56 -7.26 -23.30
C LYS A 99 -5.84 -7.80 -23.93
N THR A 100 -6.31 -8.96 -23.46
CA THR A 100 -7.53 -9.61 -23.97
C THR A 100 -8.77 -8.98 -23.36
N VAL A 101 -8.83 -8.91 -22.02
CA VAL A 101 -9.96 -8.40 -21.25
C VAL A 101 -10.12 -6.89 -21.44
N LYS A 102 -9.01 -6.15 -21.57
CA LYS A 102 -8.99 -4.68 -21.68
C LYS A 102 -9.89 -4.04 -20.61
N PRO A 103 -9.56 -4.24 -19.32
CA PRO A 103 -10.40 -3.77 -18.22
C PRO A 103 -10.53 -2.25 -18.23
N THR A 104 -11.69 -1.77 -17.79
CA THR A 104 -11.96 -0.34 -17.51
C THR A 104 -11.76 -0.02 -16.02
N PHE A 105 -11.83 -1.03 -15.16
CA PHE A 105 -11.56 -0.91 -13.73
C PHE A 105 -10.49 -1.91 -13.28
N LEU A 106 -9.51 -1.45 -12.50
CA LEU A 106 -8.49 -2.32 -11.90
C LEU A 106 -8.15 -1.85 -10.49
N LEU A 107 -8.41 -2.71 -9.50
CA LEU A 107 -7.94 -2.57 -8.14
C LEU A 107 -6.74 -3.48 -7.91
N ALA A 108 -5.62 -2.93 -7.47
CA ALA A 108 -4.45 -3.72 -7.14
C ALA A 108 -3.67 -3.14 -5.95
N PRO A 109 -3.00 -3.97 -5.14
CA PRO A 109 -2.14 -3.47 -4.08
C PRO A 109 -0.90 -2.75 -4.66
N PRO A 110 -0.25 -1.86 -3.89
CA PRO A 110 0.92 -1.09 -4.34
C PRO A 110 1.99 -1.90 -5.07
N ARG A 111 2.28 -3.12 -4.60
CA ARG A 111 3.31 -3.99 -5.18
C ARG A 111 3.08 -4.34 -6.65
N VAL A 112 1.83 -4.43 -7.10
CA VAL A 112 1.51 -4.66 -8.52
C VAL A 112 1.86 -3.42 -9.35
N TRP A 113 1.48 -2.24 -8.85
CA TRP A 113 1.81 -0.96 -9.47
C TRP A 113 3.33 -0.70 -9.51
N GLU A 114 4.04 -1.05 -8.44
CA GLU A 114 5.51 -0.99 -8.34
C GLU A 114 6.17 -1.89 -9.38
N ARG A 115 5.68 -3.13 -9.55
CA ARG A 115 6.20 -4.07 -10.55
C ARG A 115 6.03 -3.56 -11.97
N VAL A 116 4.88 -2.96 -12.29
CA VAL A 116 4.62 -2.35 -13.61
C VAL A 116 5.56 -1.15 -13.82
N PHE A 117 5.71 -0.29 -12.82
CA PHE A 117 6.64 0.84 -12.86
C PHE A 117 8.10 0.40 -13.09
N ALA A 118 8.56 -0.60 -12.33
CA ALA A 118 9.90 -1.18 -12.48
C ALA A 118 10.10 -1.77 -13.89
N SER A 119 9.12 -2.50 -14.42
CA SER A 119 9.15 -3.03 -15.78
C SER A 119 9.26 -1.93 -16.84
N VAL A 120 8.50 -0.83 -16.68
CA VAL A 120 8.59 0.33 -17.58
C VAL A 120 9.99 0.93 -17.55
N ASN A 121 10.56 1.17 -16.37
CA ASN A 121 11.89 1.75 -16.24
C ASN A 121 12.99 0.85 -16.84
N THR A 122 12.91 -0.46 -16.61
CA THR A 122 13.84 -1.43 -17.22
C THR A 122 13.76 -1.39 -18.73
N GLU A 123 12.55 -1.32 -19.30
CA GLU A 123 12.37 -1.25 -20.75
C GLU A 123 12.84 0.09 -21.35
N VAL A 124 12.69 1.20 -20.63
CA VAL A 124 13.22 2.51 -21.04
C VAL A 124 14.75 2.51 -21.05
N LYS A 125 15.40 1.90 -20.05
CA LYS A 125 16.88 1.80 -19.99
C LYS A 125 17.48 1.06 -21.18
N LYS A 126 16.74 0.14 -21.80
CA LYS A 126 17.16 -0.59 -23.01
C LYS A 126 17.02 0.23 -24.30
N LYS A 127 16.36 1.39 -24.26
CA LYS A 127 16.14 2.25 -25.43
C LYS A 127 17.33 3.17 -25.69
N SER A 128 17.38 3.76 -26.89
CA SER A 128 18.44 4.72 -27.25
C SER A 128 18.40 5.97 -26.35
N ALA A 129 19.54 6.66 -26.22
CA ALA A 129 19.63 7.88 -25.40
C ALA A 129 18.59 8.94 -25.80
N LEU A 130 18.27 9.05 -27.09
CA LEU A 130 17.21 9.95 -27.58
C LEU A 130 15.83 9.53 -27.06
N GLN A 131 15.49 8.24 -27.11
CA GLN A 131 14.21 7.73 -26.62
C GLN A 131 14.09 7.87 -25.10
N GLN A 132 15.19 7.70 -24.35
CA GLN A 132 15.22 7.95 -22.91
C GLN A 132 14.97 9.44 -22.60
N LYS A 133 15.61 10.36 -23.33
CA LYS A 133 15.35 11.80 -23.19
C LYS A 133 13.89 12.16 -23.47
N ILE A 134 13.29 11.59 -24.52
CA ILE A 134 11.86 11.78 -24.84
C ILE A 134 10.98 11.28 -23.68
N PHE A 135 11.27 10.09 -23.14
CA PHE A 135 10.53 9.54 -22.01
C PHE A 135 10.61 10.44 -20.77
N HIS A 136 11.82 10.83 -20.34
CA HIS A 136 12.01 11.66 -19.17
C HIS A 136 11.42 13.07 -19.34
N GLY A 137 11.54 13.66 -20.53
CA GLY A 137 10.90 14.93 -20.86
C GLY A 137 9.37 14.84 -20.81
N ALA A 138 8.78 13.78 -21.37
CA ALA A 138 7.34 13.54 -21.31
C ALA A 138 6.86 13.39 -19.86
N VAL A 139 7.53 12.55 -19.06
CA VAL A 139 7.19 12.36 -17.64
C VAL A 139 7.34 13.66 -16.84
N GLY A 140 8.36 14.48 -17.13
CA GLY A 140 8.54 15.80 -16.50
C GLY A 140 7.35 16.72 -16.73
N ILE A 141 6.91 16.88 -17.99
CA ILE A 141 5.72 17.69 -18.33
C ILE A 141 4.45 17.11 -17.68
N GLY A 142 4.33 15.78 -17.68
CA GLY A 142 3.23 15.08 -17.01
C GLY A 142 3.19 15.35 -15.50
N SER A 143 4.35 15.37 -14.85
CA SER A 143 4.49 15.62 -13.41
C SER A 143 4.07 17.04 -13.04
N GLU A 144 4.54 18.04 -13.79
CA GLU A 144 4.13 19.44 -13.59
C GLU A 144 2.61 19.60 -13.78
N ALA A 145 2.04 18.98 -14.82
CA ALA A 145 0.61 18.98 -15.05
C ALA A 145 -0.18 18.31 -13.90
N ALA A 146 0.33 17.21 -13.35
CA ALA A 146 -0.27 16.53 -12.21
C ALA A 146 -0.26 17.41 -10.94
N GLN A 147 0.83 18.13 -10.69
CA GLN A 147 0.94 19.06 -9.57
C GLN A 147 -0.03 20.24 -9.71
N LEU A 148 -0.15 20.84 -10.91
CA LEU A 148 -1.12 21.90 -11.17
C LEU A 148 -2.56 21.42 -10.93
N LYS A 149 -2.90 20.21 -11.40
CA LYS A 149 -4.22 19.61 -11.15
C LYS A 149 -4.49 19.39 -9.66
N GLN A 150 -3.51 18.89 -8.90
CA GLN A 150 -3.67 18.74 -7.44
C GLN A 150 -3.90 20.07 -6.73
N ALA A 151 -3.20 21.11 -7.18
CA ALA A 151 -3.37 22.47 -6.67
C ALA A 151 -4.66 23.17 -7.17
N GLY A 152 -5.51 22.49 -7.95
CA GLY A 152 -6.72 23.08 -8.53
C GLY A 152 -6.45 24.17 -9.57
N LYS A 153 -5.23 24.25 -10.10
CA LYS A 153 -4.80 25.27 -11.06
C LYS A 153 -5.07 24.84 -12.50
N PRO A 154 -5.51 25.76 -13.39
CA PRO A 154 -5.74 25.43 -14.79
C PRO A 154 -4.42 25.11 -15.51
N LEU A 155 -4.47 24.15 -16.44
CA LEU A 155 -3.32 23.82 -17.29
C LEU A 155 -3.14 24.85 -18.42
N PRO A 156 -1.93 25.43 -18.59
CA PRO A 156 -1.59 26.29 -19.72
C PRO A 156 -1.84 25.60 -21.08
N THR A 157 -2.24 26.38 -22.09
CA THR A 157 -2.61 25.83 -23.42
C THR A 157 -1.46 25.08 -24.09
N TRP A 158 -0.22 25.60 -24.01
CA TRP A 158 0.96 24.93 -24.56
C TRP A 158 1.19 23.55 -23.92
N MET A 159 0.96 23.44 -22.60
CA MET A 159 1.14 22.21 -21.84
C MET A 159 0.09 21.17 -22.25
N ARG A 160 -1.16 21.60 -22.53
CA ARG A 160 -2.19 20.69 -23.06
C ARG A 160 -1.76 20.07 -24.39
N SER A 161 -1.18 20.86 -25.29
CA SER A 161 -0.68 20.38 -26.58
C SER A 161 0.53 19.45 -26.39
N ALA A 162 1.47 19.82 -25.52
CA ALA A 162 2.64 18.99 -25.20
C ALA A 162 2.23 17.65 -24.58
N LEU A 163 1.23 17.64 -23.69
CA LEU A 163 0.66 16.43 -23.10
C LEU A 163 0.02 15.53 -24.15
N LYS A 164 -0.69 16.07 -25.16
CA LYS A 164 -1.23 15.24 -26.26
C LYS A 164 -0.12 14.54 -27.05
N VAL A 165 0.99 15.23 -27.29
CA VAL A 165 2.16 14.64 -27.97
C VAL A 165 2.82 13.58 -27.08
N ALA A 166 3.06 13.90 -25.80
CA ALA A 166 3.60 12.97 -24.81
C ALA A 166 2.72 11.72 -24.66
N ASP A 167 1.39 11.90 -24.71
CA ASP A 167 0.44 10.81 -24.63
C ASP A 167 0.57 9.84 -25.79
N LYS A 168 0.60 10.35 -27.03
CA LYS A 168 0.75 9.54 -28.24
C LYS A 168 2.11 8.84 -28.32
N LEU A 169 3.19 9.51 -27.91
CA LEU A 169 4.54 8.98 -28.04
C LEU A 169 4.92 8.02 -26.91
N VAL A 170 4.45 8.28 -25.68
CA VAL A 170 4.92 7.63 -24.46
C VAL A 170 3.76 7.06 -23.64
N PHE A 171 2.84 7.89 -23.13
CA PHE A 171 1.92 7.46 -22.06
C PHE A 171 0.92 6.39 -22.52
N SER A 172 0.36 6.53 -23.72
CA SER A 172 -0.56 5.55 -24.31
C SER A 172 0.06 4.16 -24.43
N LYS A 173 1.36 4.06 -24.74
CA LYS A 173 2.10 2.79 -24.84
C LYS A 173 2.27 2.13 -23.48
N ILE A 174 2.41 2.93 -22.42
CA ILE A 174 2.47 2.41 -21.04
C ILE A 174 1.10 1.91 -20.63
N ARG A 175 0.05 2.72 -20.81
CA ARG A 175 -1.35 2.34 -20.49
C ARG A 175 -1.83 1.13 -21.29
N ALA A 176 -1.36 0.96 -22.53
CA ALA A 176 -1.65 -0.21 -23.36
C ALA A 176 -1.16 -1.53 -22.73
N ARG A 177 -0.12 -1.51 -21.88
CA ARG A 177 0.32 -2.70 -21.13
C ARG A 177 -0.70 -3.14 -20.08
N LEU A 178 -1.58 -2.23 -19.66
CA LEU A 178 -2.67 -2.46 -18.70
C LEU A 178 -4.03 -2.62 -19.41
N GLY A 179 -4.02 -2.90 -20.72
CA GLY A 179 -5.22 -3.03 -21.54
C GLY A 179 -5.67 -1.75 -22.24
N GLY A 180 -5.14 -0.58 -21.86
CA GLY A 180 -5.35 0.68 -22.57
C GLY A 180 -6.71 1.37 -22.38
N HIS A 181 -7.64 0.73 -21.68
CA HIS A 181 -9.02 1.22 -21.48
C HIS A 181 -9.36 1.57 -20.02
N LEU A 182 -8.37 1.55 -19.12
CA LEU A 182 -8.60 1.88 -17.72
C LEU A 182 -9.18 3.29 -17.56
N VAL A 183 -10.40 3.35 -17.03
CA VAL A 183 -11.08 4.55 -16.57
C VAL A 183 -10.75 4.81 -15.11
N LEU A 184 -10.58 3.74 -14.32
CA LEU A 184 -10.29 3.81 -12.90
C LEU A 184 -9.21 2.77 -12.53
N ALA A 185 -8.06 3.28 -12.08
CA ALA A 185 -6.99 2.51 -11.48
C ALA A 185 -6.98 2.80 -9.97
N ALA A 186 -7.25 1.79 -9.15
CA ALA A 186 -7.37 1.94 -7.70
C ALA A 186 -6.25 1.18 -6.96
N SER A 187 -5.84 1.73 -5.82
CA SER A 187 -4.87 1.10 -4.91
C SER A 187 -5.41 1.02 -3.50
N GLY A 188 -5.08 -0.06 -2.80
CA GLY A 188 -5.51 -0.27 -1.41
C GLY A 188 -4.77 -1.43 -0.76
N ALA A 189 -5.24 -1.85 0.42
CA ALA A 189 -4.68 -2.90 1.28
C ALA A 189 -3.27 -2.63 1.87
N ALA A 190 -2.50 -1.72 1.29
CA ALA A 190 -1.23 -1.24 1.84
C ALA A 190 -0.97 0.22 1.42
N PRO A 191 -0.11 0.96 2.15
CA PRO A 191 0.20 2.35 1.82
C PRO A 191 0.81 2.51 0.42
N LEU A 192 0.30 3.47 -0.35
CA LEU A 192 0.84 3.84 -1.65
C LEU A 192 1.91 4.94 -1.53
N GLY A 193 3.09 4.72 -2.10
CA GLY A 193 4.16 5.72 -2.11
C GLY A 193 3.80 6.95 -2.94
N LYS A 194 4.07 8.16 -2.42
CA LYS A 194 3.78 9.43 -3.10
C LYS A 194 4.43 9.54 -4.48
N GLU A 195 5.66 9.06 -4.61
CA GLU A 195 6.40 9.07 -5.88
C GLU A 195 5.73 8.18 -6.93
N LEU A 196 5.28 6.98 -6.52
CA LEU A 196 4.59 6.05 -7.40
C LEU A 196 3.25 6.64 -7.86
N ALA A 197 2.46 7.19 -6.93
CA ALA A 197 1.22 7.89 -7.25
C ALA A 197 1.46 9.06 -8.21
N GLY A 198 2.52 9.84 -7.98
CA GLY A 198 2.95 10.94 -8.84
C GLY A 198 3.32 10.49 -10.25
N PHE A 199 4.07 9.40 -10.40
CA PHE A 199 4.39 8.83 -11.71
C PHE A 199 3.12 8.45 -12.50
N TYR A 200 2.20 7.73 -11.86
CA TYR A 200 0.97 7.27 -12.50
C TYR A 200 0.05 8.44 -12.90
N ALA A 201 -0.05 9.47 -12.06
CA ALA A 201 -0.74 10.70 -12.42
C ALA A 201 -0.06 11.43 -13.59
N SER A 202 1.28 11.42 -13.66
CA SER A 202 2.05 12.05 -14.74
C SER A 202 1.75 11.45 -16.11
N ILE A 203 1.45 10.15 -16.15
CA ILE A 203 1.07 9.45 -17.39
C ILE A 203 -0.45 9.46 -17.63
N GLY A 204 -1.19 10.33 -16.96
CA GLY A 204 -2.63 10.50 -17.15
C GLY A 204 -3.48 9.36 -16.59
N MET A 205 -2.96 8.58 -15.64
CA MET A 205 -3.67 7.47 -15.00
C MET A 205 -3.48 7.54 -13.48
N PRO A 206 -4.03 8.55 -12.80
CA PRO A 206 -3.86 8.70 -11.35
C PRO A 206 -4.39 7.46 -10.62
N LEU A 207 -3.61 6.96 -9.66
CA LEU A 207 -4.07 5.88 -8.79
C LEU A 207 -4.97 6.45 -7.71
N ILE A 208 -6.20 5.94 -7.63
CA ILE A 208 -7.17 6.32 -6.61
C ILE A 208 -6.95 5.42 -5.40
N GLU A 209 -6.34 5.98 -4.36
CA GLU A 209 -6.07 5.26 -3.11
C GLU A 209 -7.32 5.25 -2.24
N GLY A 210 -7.67 4.06 -1.72
CA GLY A 210 -8.74 3.85 -0.76
C GLY A 210 -8.28 3.04 0.44
N TYR A 211 -8.90 3.29 1.58
CA TYR A 211 -8.59 2.61 2.84
C TYR A 211 -9.81 1.88 3.38
N GLY A 212 -9.51 0.71 3.92
CA GLY A 212 -10.46 -0.17 4.55
C GLY A 212 -9.74 -1.26 5.31
N LEU A 213 -10.50 -1.93 6.14
CA LEU A 213 -10.07 -3.04 6.99
C LEU A 213 -11.22 -4.04 7.08
N THR A 214 -10.91 -5.29 7.39
CA THR A 214 -11.95 -6.31 7.51
C THR A 214 -13.02 -5.92 8.54
N GLU A 215 -12.60 -5.28 9.63
CA GLU A 215 -13.47 -4.86 10.73
C GLU A 215 -14.38 -3.68 10.39
N GLY A 216 -14.08 -2.89 9.35
CA GLY A 216 -14.76 -1.63 9.04
C GLY A 216 -15.24 -1.48 7.59
N GLY A 217 -14.98 -2.48 6.74
CA GLY A 217 -15.22 -2.39 5.30
C GLY A 217 -14.34 -1.34 4.62
N VAL A 218 -14.80 -0.85 3.46
CA VAL A 218 -14.19 0.33 2.81
C VAL A 218 -14.69 1.59 3.51
N ALA A 219 -13.78 2.40 4.04
CA ALA A 219 -14.12 3.55 4.88
C ALA A 219 -13.82 4.90 4.20
N THR A 220 -12.67 5.00 3.51
CA THR A 220 -12.27 6.25 2.84
C THR A 220 -11.80 5.98 1.41
N LEU A 221 -11.92 7.00 0.57
CA LEU A 221 -11.46 6.96 -0.80
C LEU A 221 -11.03 8.34 -1.27
N ASN A 222 -9.95 8.41 -2.06
CA ASN A 222 -9.62 9.66 -2.75
C ASN A 222 -10.70 10.02 -3.77
N PRO A 223 -11.18 11.28 -3.81
CA PRO A 223 -12.05 11.73 -4.88
C PRO A 223 -11.35 11.56 -6.24
N VAL A 224 -12.04 10.93 -7.20
CA VAL A 224 -11.48 10.65 -8.54
C VAL A 224 -11.08 11.94 -9.28
N THR A 225 -11.79 13.03 -9.00
CA THR A 225 -11.53 14.35 -9.59
C THR A 225 -10.34 15.09 -8.97
N GLN A 226 -9.98 14.77 -7.72
CA GLN A 226 -8.93 15.46 -6.97
C GLN A 226 -8.22 14.50 -5.99
N PRO A 227 -7.48 13.51 -6.48
CA PRO A 227 -6.71 12.62 -5.62
C PRO A 227 -5.49 13.33 -5.00
N ARG A 228 -5.23 13.10 -3.71
CA ARG A 228 -4.02 13.60 -3.02
C ARG A 228 -3.05 12.45 -2.77
N PHE A 229 -1.80 12.63 -3.20
CA PHE A 229 -0.80 11.58 -3.06
C PHE A 229 -0.41 11.35 -1.60
N GLY A 230 -0.46 10.09 -1.17
CA GLY A 230 -0.19 9.67 0.20
C GLY A 230 -1.34 9.90 1.17
N SER A 231 -2.47 10.43 0.72
CA SER A 231 -3.72 10.43 1.48
C SER A 231 -4.50 9.16 1.18
N ILE A 232 -5.18 8.62 2.18
CA ILE A 232 -6.20 7.58 1.99
C ILE A 232 -7.57 8.14 1.55
N GLY A 233 -7.63 9.45 1.31
CA GLY A 233 -8.80 10.16 0.81
C GLY A 233 -9.70 10.70 1.91
N LYS A 234 -10.99 10.80 1.58
CA LYS A 234 -12.05 11.35 2.44
C LYS A 234 -13.00 10.24 2.88
N PRO A 235 -13.71 10.39 4.01
CA PRO A 235 -14.75 9.45 4.41
C PRO A 235 -15.78 9.26 3.30
N LEU A 236 -16.20 8.02 3.07
CA LEU A 236 -17.36 7.73 2.23
C LEU A 236 -18.63 8.30 2.86
N PRO A 237 -19.68 8.59 2.08
CA PRO A 237 -20.96 9.01 2.65
C PRO A 237 -21.46 8.00 3.69
N GLY A 238 -21.88 8.48 4.86
CA GLY A 238 -22.32 7.64 5.97
C GLY A 238 -21.19 7.06 6.84
N VAL A 239 -19.92 7.37 6.55
CA VAL A 239 -18.78 7.03 7.40
C VAL A 239 -18.38 8.26 8.21
N GLU A 240 -18.35 8.10 9.54
CA GLU A 240 -17.84 9.11 10.47
C GLU A 240 -16.41 8.75 10.89
N LEU A 241 -15.52 9.75 10.92
CA LEU A 241 -14.13 9.61 11.35
C LEU A 241 -13.84 10.56 12.50
N LYS A 242 -13.03 10.10 13.44
CA LYS A 242 -12.51 10.91 14.55
C LYS A 242 -11.11 10.44 14.93
N LEU A 243 -10.26 11.35 15.40
CA LEU A 243 -8.99 11.00 16.02
C LEU A 243 -9.18 10.87 17.54
N ALA A 244 -8.64 9.81 18.13
CA ALA A 244 -8.48 9.69 19.57
C ALA A 244 -7.37 10.64 20.08
N GLU A 245 -7.25 10.80 21.40
CA GLU A 245 -6.26 11.70 22.02
C GLU A 245 -4.81 11.36 21.64
N ASP A 246 -4.53 10.09 21.37
CA ASP A 246 -3.21 9.61 20.97
C ASP A 246 -2.96 9.65 19.47
N GLY A 247 -3.93 10.11 18.68
CA GLY A 247 -3.90 10.18 17.22
C GLY A 247 -4.47 8.95 16.50
N GLU A 248 -4.98 7.95 17.23
CA GLU A 248 -5.60 6.77 16.60
C GLU A 248 -6.86 7.14 15.81
N LEU A 249 -6.95 6.66 14.57
CA LEU A 249 -8.13 6.82 13.73
C LEU A 249 -9.25 5.92 14.25
N MET A 250 -10.37 6.53 14.61
CA MET A 250 -11.62 5.87 14.95
C MET A 250 -12.61 6.04 13.81
N LEU A 251 -13.34 4.97 13.50
CA LEU A 251 -14.35 4.97 12.45
C LEU A 251 -15.69 4.47 12.98
N LYS A 252 -16.77 5.11 12.55
CA LYS A 252 -18.14 4.65 12.81
C LYS A 252 -18.88 4.58 11.50
N SER A 253 -19.37 3.39 11.17
CA SER A 253 -20.01 3.10 9.89
C SER A 253 -20.95 1.91 10.04
N PRO A 254 -22.06 1.84 9.28
CA PRO A 254 -22.85 0.61 9.13
C PRO A 254 -22.04 -0.57 8.57
N ALA A 255 -20.87 -0.32 7.96
CA ALA A 255 -19.93 -1.33 7.51
C ALA A 255 -19.07 -1.94 8.62
N ASN A 256 -19.14 -1.42 9.85
CA ASN A 256 -18.44 -2.03 10.99
C ASN A 256 -18.94 -3.46 11.19
N PHE A 257 -18.00 -4.37 11.41
CA PHE A 257 -18.27 -5.76 11.75
C PHE A 257 -19.07 -5.86 13.07
N SER A 258 -19.73 -6.99 13.29
CA SER A 258 -20.47 -7.28 14.52
C SER A 258 -19.53 -7.67 15.68
N GLY A 259 -18.26 -7.91 15.39
CA GLY A 259 -17.24 -8.37 16.34
C GLY A 259 -16.45 -9.56 15.81
N TYR A 260 -15.58 -10.10 16.66
CA TYR A 260 -14.85 -11.33 16.39
C TYR A 260 -15.64 -12.55 16.90
N PHE A 261 -15.70 -13.61 16.10
CA PHE A 261 -16.38 -14.85 16.43
C PHE A 261 -15.79 -15.50 17.69
N ASN A 262 -16.64 -15.74 18.69
CA ASN A 262 -16.28 -16.32 19.98
C ASN A 262 -15.11 -15.62 20.71
N ASP A 263 -14.90 -14.32 20.46
CA ASP A 263 -13.84 -13.54 21.09
C ASP A 263 -14.36 -12.15 21.54
N PRO A 264 -15.14 -12.11 22.64
CA PRO A 264 -15.70 -10.87 23.17
C PRO A 264 -14.62 -9.91 23.69
N VAL A 265 -13.48 -10.44 24.16
CA VAL A 265 -12.38 -9.63 24.71
C VAL A 265 -11.70 -8.83 23.60
N SER A 266 -11.33 -9.48 22.49
CA SER A 266 -10.78 -8.77 21.33
C SER A 266 -11.80 -7.84 20.68
N THR A 267 -13.08 -8.21 20.71
CA THR A 267 -14.16 -7.37 20.17
C THR A 267 -14.26 -6.06 20.95
N ALA A 268 -14.37 -6.13 22.28
CA ALA A 268 -14.44 -4.94 23.14
C ALA A 268 -13.15 -4.09 23.07
N ALA A 269 -12.00 -4.70 22.76
CA ALA A 269 -10.76 -3.97 22.59
C ALA A 269 -10.78 -3.02 21.38
N VAL A 270 -11.51 -3.34 20.31
CA VAL A 270 -11.52 -2.54 19.07
C VAL A 270 -12.86 -1.87 18.78
N LEU A 271 -13.99 -2.41 19.25
CA LEU A 271 -15.32 -1.87 18.99
C LEU A 271 -15.96 -1.38 20.29
N ARG A 272 -16.15 -0.06 20.43
CA ARG A 272 -16.64 0.57 21.65
C ARG A 272 -17.68 1.64 21.31
N ALA A 273 -18.90 1.50 21.83
CA ALA A 273 -20.01 2.43 21.56
C ALA A 273 -20.21 2.74 20.05
N GLY A 274 -20.07 1.71 19.20
CA GLY A 274 -20.18 1.81 17.73
C GLY A 274 -18.94 2.35 17.02
N TRP A 275 -17.95 2.86 17.74
CA TRP A 275 -16.66 3.29 17.19
C TRP A 275 -15.68 2.13 17.12
N LEU A 276 -15.11 1.93 15.93
CA LEU A 276 -14.03 1.00 15.67
C LEU A 276 -12.70 1.74 15.76
N TYR A 277 -11.87 1.32 16.71
CA TYR A 277 -10.48 1.72 16.91
C TYR A 277 -9.61 0.91 15.95
N THR A 278 -9.08 1.59 14.92
CA THR A 278 -8.43 0.92 13.78
C THR A 278 -7.02 0.40 14.09
N GLY A 279 -6.39 0.88 15.17
CA GLY A 279 -4.97 0.70 15.43
C GLY A 279 -4.06 1.45 14.46
N ASP A 280 -4.60 2.28 13.57
CA ASP A 280 -3.86 3.16 12.66
C ASP A 280 -3.80 4.57 13.26
N ILE A 281 -2.62 5.19 13.23
CA ILE A 281 -2.43 6.59 13.62
C ILE A 281 -2.57 7.44 12.37
N ALA A 282 -3.32 8.53 12.47
CA ALA A 282 -3.62 9.37 11.33
C ALA A 282 -3.61 10.86 11.65
N GLU A 283 -3.49 11.65 10.60
CA GLU A 283 -3.71 13.09 10.59
C GLU A 283 -4.82 13.42 9.58
N ILE A 284 -5.62 14.45 9.88
CA ILE A 284 -6.68 14.94 9.00
C ILE A 284 -6.36 16.40 8.66
N ASP A 285 -6.23 16.71 7.37
CA ASP A 285 -5.97 18.07 6.93
C ASP A 285 -7.24 18.94 6.89
N SER A 286 -7.08 20.25 6.67
CA SER A 286 -8.17 21.23 6.65
C SER A 286 -9.22 20.97 5.57
N ASP A 287 -8.89 20.20 4.52
CA ASP A 287 -9.82 19.86 3.45
C ASP A 287 -10.50 18.50 3.67
N GLY A 288 -10.22 17.86 4.82
CA GLY A 288 -10.80 16.58 5.23
C GLY A 288 -10.12 15.35 4.63
N TYR A 289 -8.92 15.49 4.05
CA TYR A 289 -8.15 14.32 3.61
C TYR A 289 -7.41 13.70 4.80
N VAL A 290 -7.43 12.38 4.84
CA VAL A 290 -6.83 11.60 5.93
C VAL A 290 -5.49 11.02 5.46
N TYR A 291 -4.49 11.03 6.32
CA TYR A 291 -3.16 10.49 6.07
C TYR A 291 -2.81 9.51 7.19
N ILE A 292 -2.55 8.25 6.84
CA ILE A 292 -2.04 7.29 7.82
C ILE A 292 -0.57 7.57 8.05
N THR A 293 -0.20 7.89 9.28
CA THR A 293 1.17 8.20 9.67
C THR A 293 1.88 6.98 10.26
N GLY A 294 1.14 6.01 10.80
CA GLY A 294 1.69 4.73 11.22
C GLY A 294 0.68 3.79 11.87
N ARG A 295 1.18 2.73 12.52
CA ARG A 295 0.40 1.76 13.29
C ARG A 295 0.69 1.93 14.77
N LYS A 296 -0.35 1.98 15.61
CA LYS A 296 -0.23 2.16 17.06
C LYS A 296 0.66 1.09 17.72
N LYS A 297 0.57 -0.16 17.26
CA LYS A 297 1.40 -1.27 17.75
C LYS A 297 2.86 -1.24 17.27
N GLU A 298 3.15 -0.44 16.26
CA GLU A 298 4.50 -0.31 15.68
C GLU A 298 5.13 1.05 16.00
N LEU A 299 4.44 1.91 16.75
CA LEU A 299 4.95 3.21 17.15
C LEU A 299 6.22 3.01 17.99
N ILE A 300 7.31 3.64 17.55
CA ILE A 300 8.53 3.75 18.35
C ILE A 300 8.38 4.98 19.23
N VAL A 301 8.49 4.79 20.54
CA VAL A 301 8.62 5.90 21.49
C VAL A 301 10.05 5.89 21.98
N SER A 302 10.87 6.84 21.52
CA SER A 302 12.26 6.96 21.97
C SER A 302 12.34 7.23 23.49
N SER A 303 13.51 7.04 24.09
CA SER A 303 13.70 7.25 25.54
C SER A 303 13.36 8.66 26.02
N ASN A 304 13.40 9.66 25.14
CA ASN A 304 13.00 11.05 25.40
C ASN A 304 11.52 11.35 25.07
N GLY A 305 10.70 10.32 24.83
CA GLY A 305 9.26 10.44 24.62
C GLY A 305 8.85 10.92 23.22
N LYS A 306 9.78 11.04 22.26
CA LYS A 306 9.42 11.40 20.89
C LYS A 306 8.78 10.21 20.18
N LYS A 307 7.66 10.47 19.53
CA LYS A 307 6.91 9.48 18.73
C LYS A 307 7.51 9.42 17.34
N ILE A 308 7.97 8.24 16.94
CA ILE A 308 8.51 7.94 15.62
C ILE A 308 7.63 6.87 14.99
N TYR A 309 7.18 7.10 13.77
CA TYR A 309 6.36 6.15 13.02
C TYR A 309 7.22 5.40 12.00
N PRO A 310 7.60 4.13 12.27
CA PRO A 310 8.58 3.43 11.45
C PRO A 310 8.16 3.33 9.99
N SER A 311 6.91 2.96 9.72
CA SER A 311 6.38 2.78 8.37
C SER A 311 6.54 4.00 7.46
N LYS A 312 6.44 5.22 8.00
CA LYS A 312 6.67 6.48 7.27
C LYS A 312 8.10 6.56 6.74
N ILE A 313 9.08 6.15 7.55
CA ILE A 313 10.51 6.19 7.22
C ILE A 313 10.88 4.98 6.35
N GLU A 314 10.42 3.78 6.71
CA GLU A 314 10.69 2.53 5.99
C GLU A 314 10.22 2.60 4.53
N THR A 315 9.08 3.24 4.28
CA THR A 315 8.55 3.41 2.92
C THR A 315 9.44 4.25 2.02
N LEU A 316 10.24 5.17 2.58
CA LEU A 316 11.20 5.99 1.80
C LEU A 316 12.32 5.14 1.18
N PHE A 317 12.63 3.98 1.75
CA PHE A 317 13.65 3.08 1.23
C PHE A 317 13.15 2.19 0.09
N LYS A 318 11.82 2.05 -0.08
CA LYS A 318 11.24 1.18 -1.13
C LYS A 318 11.59 1.62 -2.56
N THR A 319 12.00 2.86 -2.74
CA THR A 319 12.41 3.39 -4.05
C THR A 319 13.79 2.91 -4.47
N GLU A 320 14.58 2.34 -3.55
CA GLU A 320 15.94 1.90 -3.82
C GLU A 320 16.02 0.41 -4.18
N PRO A 321 16.37 0.04 -5.43
CA PRO A 321 16.25 -1.34 -5.91
C PRO A 321 17.07 -2.38 -5.14
N VAL A 322 18.18 -1.95 -4.53
CA VAL A 322 19.11 -2.83 -3.80
C VAL A 322 18.52 -3.26 -2.46
N ILE A 323 17.65 -2.46 -1.86
CA ILE A 323 17.07 -2.73 -0.55
C ILE A 323 15.81 -3.57 -0.75
N ASN A 324 15.73 -4.72 -0.08
CA ASN A 324 14.56 -5.57 -0.13
C ASN A 324 13.59 -5.30 1.04
N GLN A 325 14.09 -5.29 2.27
CA GLN A 325 13.34 -4.89 3.46
C GLN A 325 14.17 -3.95 4.32
N VAL A 326 13.48 -3.10 5.06
CA VAL A 326 14.06 -2.28 6.13
C VAL A 326 13.20 -2.43 7.38
N LEU A 327 13.84 -2.63 8.53
CA LEU A 327 13.18 -2.67 9.82
C LEU A 327 13.80 -1.61 10.73
N LEU A 328 13.04 -0.55 11.02
CA LEU A 328 13.43 0.45 12.01
C LEU A 328 13.31 -0.09 13.44
N LEU A 329 14.28 0.29 14.26
CA LEU A 329 14.44 -0.06 15.67
C LEU A 329 14.63 1.22 16.47
N GLY A 330 14.28 1.20 17.76
CA GLY A 330 14.46 2.38 18.60
C GLY A 330 13.45 2.53 19.75
N ASP A 331 12.53 1.59 19.94
CA ASP A 331 11.52 1.71 21.00
C ASP A 331 12.17 1.67 22.38
N LYS A 332 11.93 2.72 23.17
CA LYS A 332 12.54 3.00 24.47
C LYS A 332 14.07 3.09 24.42
N LEU A 333 14.63 3.40 23.26
CA LEU A 333 16.08 3.53 23.03
C LEU A 333 16.45 5.00 22.71
N PRO A 334 17.72 5.39 22.88
CA PRO A 334 18.16 6.79 22.75
C PRO A 334 18.06 7.33 21.32
N TYR A 335 18.14 6.45 20.32
CA TYR A 335 18.12 6.83 18.91
C TYR A 335 17.55 5.72 18.03
N VAL A 336 17.19 6.06 16.80
CA VAL A 336 16.70 5.11 15.79
C VAL A 336 17.88 4.38 15.14
N THR A 337 17.75 3.07 15.00
CA THR A 337 18.63 2.23 14.17
C THR A 337 17.83 1.43 13.15
N ALA A 338 18.49 0.76 12.21
CA ALA A 338 17.79 -0.02 11.18
C ALA A 338 18.51 -1.33 10.84
N LEU A 339 17.71 -2.36 10.51
CA LEU A 339 18.18 -3.56 9.83
C LEU A 339 17.78 -3.50 8.36
N PHE A 340 18.68 -3.86 7.46
CA PHE A 340 18.45 -3.91 6.02
C PHE A 340 18.64 -5.32 5.49
N THR A 341 17.72 -5.78 4.62
CA THR A 341 17.94 -6.95 3.78
C THR A 341 18.10 -6.52 2.32
N VAL A 342 18.73 -7.37 1.51
CA VAL A 342 19.22 -7.00 0.18
C VAL A 342 18.51 -7.80 -0.90
N ASN A 343 18.14 -7.13 -1.99
CA ASN A 343 17.73 -7.80 -3.22
C ASN A 343 18.99 -8.19 -4.00
N VAL A 344 19.42 -9.44 -3.85
CA VAL A 344 20.66 -9.97 -4.43
C VAL A 344 20.75 -9.72 -5.93
N ALA A 345 19.67 -9.97 -6.68
CA ALA A 345 19.67 -9.78 -8.13
C ALA A 345 19.91 -8.31 -8.54
N ASN A 346 19.34 -7.36 -7.80
CA ASN A 346 19.60 -5.94 -8.05
C ASN A 346 20.99 -5.52 -7.52
N ALA A 347 21.43 -6.10 -6.40
CA ALA A 347 22.74 -5.84 -5.81
C ALA A 347 23.87 -6.23 -6.78
N GLU A 348 23.79 -7.38 -7.45
CA GLU A 348 24.78 -7.83 -8.44
C GLU A 348 24.95 -6.89 -9.65
N THR A 349 24.02 -5.96 -9.86
CA THR A 349 24.10 -4.94 -10.92
C THR A 349 24.86 -3.68 -10.52
N LEU A 350 25.24 -3.57 -9.24
CA LEU A 350 26.01 -2.43 -8.75
C LEU A 350 27.44 -2.45 -9.31
N LYS A 351 27.99 -1.25 -9.52
CA LYS A 351 29.40 -1.08 -9.88
C LYS A 351 30.29 -1.61 -8.74
N GLY A 352 31.24 -2.48 -9.07
CA GLY A 352 32.14 -3.11 -8.10
C GLY A 352 31.68 -4.48 -7.60
N MET A 353 30.56 -5.01 -8.11
CA MET A 353 30.05 -6.34 -7.75
C MET A 353 30.56 -7.46 -8.66
N GLU A 354 31.43 -7.16 -9.62
CA GLU A 354 31.93 -8.12 -10.60
C GLU A 354 32.57 -9.36 -9.96
N GLU A 355 33.28 -9.20 -8.85
CA GLU A 355 33.94 -10.28 -8.09
C GLU A 355 33.00 -11.07 -7.16
N TYR A 356 31.78 -10.57 -6.96
CA TYR A 356 30.75 -11.17 -6.09
C TYR A 356 29.65 -11.89 -6.88
N LYS A 357 29.64 -11.79 -8.22
CA LYS A 357 28.64 -12.44 -9.07
C LYS A 357 28.70 -13.96 -8.92
N GLY A 358 27.54 -14.57 -8.66
CA GLY A 358 27.41 -16.03 -8.49
C GLY A 358 27.94 -16.57 -7.16
N ARG A 359 28.36 -15.70 -6.23
CA ARG A 359 28.67 -16.09 -4.84
C ARG A 359 27.38 -16.37 -4.06
N PRO A 360 27.47 -17.04 -2.89
CA PRO A 360 26.33 -17.20 -2.00
C PRO A 360 25.65 -15.87 -1.68
N ALA A 361 24.31 -15.89 -1.61
CA ALA A 361 23.50 -14.70 -1.31
C ALA A 361 23.92 -13.99 -0.02
N SER A 362 24.42 -14.74 0.98
CA SER A 362 24.95 -14.22 2.23
C SER A 362 26.15 -13.30 2.03
N GLU A 363 27.10 -13.70 1.19
CA GLU A 363 28.28 -12.89 0.86
C GLU A 363 27.92 -11.68 0.01
N VAL A 364 27.02 -11.86 -0.96
CA VAL A 364 26.56 -10.78 -1.84
C VAL A 364 25.86 -9.68 -1.04
N SER A 365 25.03 -10.05 -0.07
CA SER A 365 24.22 -9.10 0.70
C SER A 365 25.07 -8.16 1.55
N VAL A 366 26.18 -8.65 2.12
CA VAL A 366 27.07 -7.86 2.99
C VAL A 366 28.32 -7.34 2.27
N ALA A 367 28.40 -7.50 0.95
CA ALA A 367 29.52 -7.02 0.15
C ALA A 367 29.73 -5.51 0.32
N ALA A 368 31.00 -5.07 0.32
CA ALA A 368 31.35 -3.67 0.56
C ALA A 368 30.63 -2.68 -0.39
N PRO A 369 30.47 -2.94 -1.71
CA PRO A 369 29.71 -2.06 -2.60
C PRO A 369 28.23 -1.93 -2.19
N VAL A 370 27.61 -3.01 -1.70
CA VAL A 370 26.22 -3.02 -1.23
C VAL A 370 26.07 -2.18 0.03
N VAL A 371 26.94 -2.40 1.03
CA VAL A 371 26.94 -1.62 2.28
C VAL A 371 27.15 -0.14 2.00
N GLN A 372 28.08 0.21 1.09
CA GLN A 372 28.30 1.59 0.68
C GLN A 372 27.10 2.22 -0.02
N GLN A 373 26.38 1.46 -0.87
CA GLN A 373 25.18 1.95 -1.51
C GLN A 373 24.07 2.21 -0.49
N ILE A 374 23.87 1.30 0.46
CA ILE A 374 22.89 1.48 1.56
C ILE A 374 23.29 2.68 2.43
N GLN A 375 24.56 2.86 2.77
CA GLN A 375 25.06 4.03 3.51
C GLN A 375 24.72 5.35 2.80
N LYS A 376 24.92 5.43 1.48
CA LYS A 376 24.55 6.60 0.68
C LYS A 376 23.05 6.87 0.71
N THR A 377 22.25 5.82 0.58
CA THR A 377 20.79 5.89 0.68
C THR A 377 20.33 6.40 2.05
N VAL A 378 20.86 5.84 3.14
CA VAL A 378 20.53 6.27 4.51
C VAL A 378 20.88 7.74 4.69
N ALA A 379 22.05 8.18 4.25
CA ALA A 379 22.45 9.59 4.32
C ALA A 379 21.50 10.51 3.53
N LYS A 380 21.04 10.09 2.34
CA LYS A 380 20.08 10.84 1.53
C LYS A 380 18.70 10.94 2.21
N ILE A 381 18.22 9.86 2.82
CA ILE A 381 16.93 9.84 3.50
C ILE A 381 16.98 10.62 4.82
N ASN A 382 18.04 10.50 5.62
CA ASN A 382 18.20 11.24 6.87
C ASN A 382 18.14 12.77 6.68
N LYS A 383 18.52 13.31 5.51
CA LYS A 383 18.37 14.74 5.18
C LYS A 383 16.92 15.21 5.09
N GLN A 384 15.97 14.29 4.93
CA GLN A 384 14.54 14.56 4.84
C GLN A 384 13.81 14.36 6.19
N LEU A 385 14.54 13.86 7.20
CA LEU A 385 13.98 13.47 8.50
C LEU A 385 14.35 14.46 9.59
N SER A 386 13.49 14.58 10.59
CA SER A 386 13.79 15.32 11.82
C SER A 386 14.96 14.66 12.56
N SER A 387 15.73 15.41 13.34
CA SER A 387 16.92 14.89 14.05
C SER A 387 16.66 13.65 14.91
N PHE A 388 15.46 13.53 15.50
CA PHE A 388 15.06 12.39 16.33
C PHE A 388 14.53 11.19 15.51
N GLU A 389 14.17 11.38 14.23
CA GLU A 389 13.75 10.33 13.29
C GLU A 389 14.95 9.73 12.52
N GLN A 390 16.12 10.38 12.55
CA GLN A 390 17.30 9.97 11.78
C GLN A 390 17.88 8.65 12.26
N ILE A 391 18.20 7.78 11.29
CA ILE A 391 18.86 6.50 11.53
C ILE A 391 20.33 6.78 11.89
N ARG A 392 20.71 6.50 13.14
CA ARG A 392 22.08 6.72 13.64
C ARG A 392 23.05 5.61 13.28
N LYS A 393 22.58 4.37 13.37
CA LYS A 393 23.36 3.16 13.04
C LYS A 393 22.47 2.19 12.28
N PHE A 394 23.08 1.32 11.47
CA PHE A 394 22.35 0.25 10.81
C PHE A 394 23.21 -0.99 10.62
N ARG A 395 22.56 -2.12 10.34
CA ARG A 395 23.19 -3.37 9.93
C ARG A 395 22.57 -3.87 8.63
N VAL A 396 23.42 -4.33 7.71
CA VAL A 396 22.97 -5.12 6.55
C VAL A 396 23.04 -6.59 6.93
N LEU A 397 21.93 -7.30 6.76
CA LEU A 397 21.80 -8.70 7.11
C LEU A 397 22.28 -9.59 5.96
N GLU A 398 22.86 -10.73 6.29
CA GLU A 398 23.35 -11.72 5.33
C GLU A 398 22.20 -12.40 4.57
N ARG A 399 21.03 -12.54 5.20
CA ARG A 399 19.87 -13.15 4.56
C ARG A 399 18.66 -12.23 4.63
N ASP A 400 17.74 -12.49 3.72
CA ASP A 400 16.41 -11.90 3.76
C ASP A 400 15.56 -12.50 4.89
N PHE A 401 14.46 -11.82 5.22
CA PHE A 401 13.45 -12.36 6.12
C PHE A 401 12.71 -13.51 5.45
N SER A 402 12.29 -14.49 6.25
CA SER A 402 11.69 -15.71 5.73
C SER A 402 10.41 -16.12 6.47
N ILE A 403 9.57 -16.93 5.82
CA ILE A 403 8.36 -17.49 6.44
C ILE A 403 8.77 -18.61 7.41
N GLU A 404 9.78 -19.39 7.04
CA GLU A 404 10.32 -20.53 7.80
C GLU A 404 10.89 -20.09 9.16
N SER A 405 11.57 -18.94 9.20
CA SER A 405 12.06 -18.32 10.44
C SER A 405 10.96 -17.60 11.24
N GLY A 406 9.73 -17.56 10.70
CA GLY A 406 8.58 -16.87 11.28
C GLY A 406 8.65 -15.34 11.18
N GLU A 407 9.60 -14.79 10.43
CA GLU A 407 9.82 -13.34 10.27
C GLU A 407 8.87 -12.71 9.25
N LEU A 408 8.34 -13.51 8.33
CA LEU A 408 7.30 -13.12 7.37
C LEU A 408 6.01 -13.92 7.59
N THR A 409 4.87 -13.29 7.34
CA THR A 409 3.60 -14.00 7.16
C THR A 409 3.57 -14.70 5.79
N PRO A 410 2.64 -15.65 5.53
CA PRO A 410 2.41 -16.19 4.19
C PRO A 410 2.09 -15.14 3.13
N THR A 411 1.58 -13.98 3.56
CA THR A 411 1.31 -12.81 2.71
C THR A 411 2.52 -11.87 2.55
N MET A 412 3.72 -12.32 2.96
CA MET A 412 4.99 -11.58 2.89
C MET A 412 5.06 -10.31 3.75
N LYS A 413 4.24 -10.22 4.80
CA LYS A 413 4.27 -9.10 5.76
C LYS A 413 5.30 -9.40 6.86
N VAL A 414 6.16 -8.43 7.17
CA VAL A 414 7.17 -8.54 8.23
C VAL A 414 6.53 -8.60 9.62
N ARG A 415 6.92 -9.59 10.41
CA ARG A 415 6.58 -9.76 11.84
C ARG A 415 7.69 -9.15 12.68
N ARG A 416 7.64 -7.82 12.89
CA ARG A 416 8.67 -7.03 13.58
C ARG A 416 9.17 -7.66 14.88
N GLY A 417 8.25 -8.09 15.75
CA GLY A 417 8.60 -8.71 17.04
C GLY A 417 9.44 -9.97 16.86
N LYS A 418 9.12 -10.82 15.88
CA LYS A 418 9.88 -12.04 15.61
C LYS A 418 11.24 -11.75 14.98
N VAL A 419 11.33 -10.73 14.12
CA VAL A 419 12.63 -10.27 13.59
C VAL A 419 13.53 -9.77 14.73
N ILE A 420 13.00 -8.94 15.63
CA ILE A 420 13.77 -8.41 16.78
C ILE A 420 14.23 -9.55 17.70
N GLU A 421 13.37 -10.56 17.92
CA GLU A 421 13.71 -11.75 18.69
C GLU A 421 14.83 -12.56 18.02
N ASN A 422 14.71 -12.86 16.72
CA ASN A 422 15.69 -13.66 15.98
C ASN A 422 17.03 -12.95 15.79
N TYR A 423 17.03 -11.61 15.73
CA TYR A 423 18.24 -10.78 15.56
C TYR A 423 18.64 -10.04 16.83
N ARG A 424 18.25 -10.54 18.01
CA ARG A 424 18.45 -9.84 19.29
C ARG A 424 19.91 -9.42 19.53
N ASP A 425 20.86 -10.28 19.18
CA ASP A 425 22.29 -10.00 19.38
C ASP A 425 22.76 -8.85 18.48
N VAL A 426 22.39 -8.89 17.20
CA VAL A 426 22.65 -7.81 16.23
C VAL A 426 21.99 -6.50 16.67
N VAL A 427 20.74 -6.57 17.15
CA VAL A 427 20.06 -5.38 17.71
C VAL A 427 20.85 -4.84 18.89
N SER A 428 21.30 -5.70 19.80
CA SER A 428 22.06 -5.30 20.97
C SER A 428 23.39 -4.63 20.59
N GLU A 429 24.12 -5.18 19.63
CA GLU A 429 25.36 -4.59 19.09
C GLU A 429 25.16 -3.16 18.55
N LEU A 430 24.02 -2.88 17.90
CA LEU A 430 23.73 -1.54 17.40
C LEU A 430 23.61 -0.50 18.51
N TYR A 431 23.28 -0.91 19.74
CA TYR A 431 23.16 -0.03 20.90
C TYR A 431 24.31 -0.20 21.91
N MET A 432 25.20 -1.17 21.69
CA MET A 432 26.44 -1.31 22.45
C MET A 432 27.47 -0.32 21.90
N GLY A 433 27.79 0.69 22.70
CA GLY A 433 28.81 1.71 22.37
C GLY A 433 28.37 3.08 22.86
N LYS A 434 29.25 3.73 23.64
CA LYS A 434 29.09 5.10 24.13
C LYS A 434 28.69 6.04 22.98
N GLU A 435 27.83 6.99 23.30
CA GLU A 435 27.55 8.15 22.45
C GLU A 435 28.87 8.76 21.97
N GLU A 436 29.14 8.69 20.67
CA GLU A 436 30.03 9.69 20.06
C GLU A 436 29.21 10.96 19.94
N SER A 437 29.20 11.72 21.03
CA SER A 437 28.75 13.09 21.08
C SER A 437 29.63 13.93 20.17
N GLN A 438 29.10 14.36 19.02
CA GLN A 438 29.52 15.57 18.31
C GLN A 438 28.31 16.33 17.81
#